data_AF-A0A4P7JT66-F1
#
_entry.id   AF-A0A4P7JT66-F1
#
_cell.length_a   1.000
_cell.length_b   1.000
_cell.length_c   1.000
_cell.angle_alpha   90.00
_cell.angle_beta   90.00
_cell.angle_gamma   90.00
#
_symmetry.space_group_name_H-M   'P 1'
#
loop_
_entity.id
_entity.type
_entity.pdbx_description
1 polymer ?
#
loop_
_entity_poly.entity_id
_entity_poly.type
_entity_poly.pdbx_seq_one_letter_code
_entity_poly.pdbx_strand_id
1 'polypeptide(L)'
;MAKPNKKLPSKSVDILCNKCKTLLYKYKKGGKGGLVKCFKERIVDDHTQEPGICPNCHTQFARDTLVRGTPAFKIIGNKAICK
;
A
#
# COMPACT_ATOMS: atom_id res chain seq x y z
N MET A 1 17.65 14.08 -1.87
CA MET A 1 16.57 13.27 -2.48
C MET A 1 15.22 13.59 -1.82
N ALA A 2 14.22 14.02 -2.57
CA ALA A 2 13.01 14.66 -2.03
C ALA A 2 12.10 13.74 -1.20
N LYS A 3 11.58 14.28 -0.09
CA LYS A 3 10.45 13.72 0.69
C LYS A 3 9.20 13.61 -0.21
N PRO A 4 8.24 12.73 0.11
CA PRO A 4 6.92 12.76 -0.52
C PRO A 4 6.34 14.17 -0.43
N ASN A 5 5.83 14.69 -1.54
CA ASN A 5 5.29 16.05 -1.59
C ASN A 5 4.04 16.14 -0.68
N LYS A 6 3.88 17.28 0.02
CA LYS A 6 2.78 17.51 0.98
C LYS A 6 1.40 17.45 0.31
N LYS A 7 1.33 17.72 -1.00
CA LYS A 7 0.11 17.55 -1.80
C LYS A 7 -0.07 16.07 -2.17
N LEU A 8 -1.17 15.48 -1.69
CA LEU A 8 -1.59 14.14 -2.09
C LEU A 8 -1.92 14.11 -3.59
N PRO A 9 -1.52 13.06 -4.33
CA PRO A 9 -1.87 12.93 -5.73
C PRO A 9 -3.39 12.70 -5.91
N SER A 10 -3.95 13.19 -7.01
CA SER A 10 -5.40 13.09 -7.30
C SER A 10 -5.87 11.68 -7.62
N LYS A 11 -4.97 10.81 -8.11
CA LYS A 11 -5.32 9.43 -8.48
C LYS A 11 -5.31 8.50 -7.26
N SER A 12 -6.48 7.98 -6.93
CA SER A 12 -6.65 6.88 -5.97
C SER A 12 -6.63 5.54 -6.72
N VAL A 13 -6.06 4.52 -6.10
CA VAL A 13 -6.08 3.13 -6.56
C VAL A 13 -6.48 2.23 -5.40
N ASP A 14 -7.11 1.13 -5.73
CA ASP A 14 -7.52 0.12 -4.75
C ASP A 14 -6.45 -0.96 -4.68
N ILE A 15 -5.93 -1.20 -3.49
CA ILE A 15 -4.98 -2.28 -3.21
C ILE A 15 -5.79 -3.49 -2.77
N LEU A 16 -5.75 -4.55 -3.57
CA LEU A 16 -6.47 -5.80 -3.35
C LEU A 16 -5.47 -6.91 -3.01
N CYS A 17 -5.87 -7.87 -2.20
CA CYS A 17 -5.07 -9.07 -2.01
C CYS A 17 -5.09 -9.92 -3.30
N ASN A 18 -3.94 -10.42 -3.75
CA ASN A 18 -3.88 -11.26 -4.96
C ASN A 18 -4.59 -12.60 -4.76
N LYS A 19 -4.64 -13.11 -3.53
CA LYS A 19 -5.19 -14.44 -3.21
C LYS A 19 -6.72 -14.45 -3.10
N CYS A 20 -7.28 -13.57 -2.28
CA CYS A 20 -8.72 -13.52 -2.01
C CYS A 20 -9.44 -12.33 -2.67
N LYS A 21 -8.71 -11.43 -3.36
CA LYS A 21 -9.24 -10.20 -3.97
C LYS A 21 -9.98 -9.26 -3.00
N THR A 22 -9.79 -9.44 -1.70
CA THR A 22 -10.33 -8.53 -0.68
C THR A 22 -9.63 -7.17 -0.76
N LEU A 23 -10.40 -6.11 -0.60
CA LEU A 23 -9.90 -4.75 -0.49
C LEU A 23 -9.06 -4.60 0.78
N LEU A 24 -7.78 -4.25 0.61
CA LEU A 24 -6.85 -4.02 1.71
C LEU A 24 -6.80 -2.54 2.05
N TYR A 25 -6.45 -1.71 1.06
CA TYR A 25 -6.21 -0.28 1.25
C TYR A 25 -6.70 0.54 0.06
N LYS A 26 -7.20 1.74 0.34
CA LYS A 26 -7.29 2.81 -0.68
C LYS A 26 -6.02 3.64 -0.64
N TYR A 27 -5.30 3.70 -1.75
CA TYR A 27 -4.00 4.36 -1.80
C TYR A 27 -3.95 5.46 -2.87
N LYS A 28 -3.44 6.64 -2.50
CA LYS A 28 -3.20 7.72 -3.47
C LYS A 28 -1.87 7.50 -4.19
N LYS A 29 -1.94 7.03 -5.42
CA LYS A 29 -0.78 6.69 -6.24
C LYS A 29 -0.23 7.91 -6.97
N GLY A 30 1.01 8.27 -6.65
CA GLY A 30 1.78 9.26 -7.39
C GLY A 30 2.63 8.60 -8.48
N GLY A 31 2.36 8.90 -9.75
CA GLY A 31 3.16 8.46 -10.89
C GLY A 31 2.73 7.14 -11.55
N LYS A 32 3.43 6.76 -12.63
CA LYS A 32 3.08 5.62 -13.50
C LYS A 32 3.74 4.29 -13.09
N GLY A 33 4.73 4.28 -12.19
CA GLY A 33 5.48 3.07 -11.78
C GLY A 33 4.66 2.05 -10.97
N GLY A 34 5.25 0.86 -10.75
CA GLY A 34 4.63 -0.22 -9.97
C GLY A 34 4.54 0.05 -8.46
N LEU A 35 3.61 -0.64 -7.79
CA LEU A 35 3.29 -0.46 -6.37
C LEU A 35 4.23 -1.27 -5.46
N VAL A 36 5.53 -0.96 -5.46
CA VAL A 36 6.52 -1.67 -4.62
C VAL A 36 6.59 -1.11 -3.20
N LYS A 37 6.33 0.20 -3.04
CA LYS A 37 6.41 0.93 -1.76
C LYS A 37 5.15 1.77 -1.56
N CYS A 38 4.39 1.48 -0.51
CA CYS A 38 3.19 2.21 -0.11
C CYS A 38 3.49 3.05 1.13
N PHE A 39 3.56 4.36 0.98
CA PHE A 39 3.73 5.25 2.14
C PHE A 39 2.46 5.29 2.98
N LYS A 40 2.57 5.12 4.30
CA LYS A 40 1.39 5.10 5.19
C LYS A 40 0.59 6.41 5.11
N GLU A 41 1.29 7.53 4.96
CA GLU A 41 0.71 8.86 4.82
C GLU A 41 -0.16 9.05 3.56
N ARG A 42 -0.07 8.13 2.58
CA ARG A 42 -0.88 8.16 1.34
C ARG A 42 -2.01 7.12 1.34
N ILE A 43 -2.16 6.37 2.43
CA ILE A 43 -3.30 5.49 2.65
C ILE A 43 -4.47 6.38 3.04
N VAL A 44 -5.55 6.28 2.27
CA VAL A 44 -6.79 7.02 2.51
C VAL A 44 -7.70 6.23 3.43
N ASP A 45 -7.77 4.92 3.19
CA ASP A 45 -8.64 4.01 3.91
C ASP A 45 -7.88 2.71 4.19
N ASP A 46 -7.96 2.26 5.44
CA ASP A 46 -7.33 1.05 5.93
C ASP A 46 -8.41 0.03 6.32
N HIS A 47 -8.49 -1.05 5.55
CA HIS A 47 -9.43 -2.15 5.80
C HIS A 47 -8.72 -3.39 6.39
N THR A 48 -7.48 -3.25 6.86
CA THR A 48 -6.75 -4.36 7.48
C THR A 48 -6.90 -4.34 8.99
N GLN A 49 -7.02 -5.52 9.61
CA GLN A 49 -6.98 -5.63 11.08
C GLN A 49 -5.55 -5.54 11.60
N GLU A 50 -4.61 -6.14 10.86
CA GLU A 50 -3.20 -6.15 11.19
C GLU A 50 -2.38 -5.59 10.02
N PRO A 51 -1.39 -4.72 10.30
CA PRO A 51 -0.63 -4.04 9.26
C PRO A 51 0.18 -5.04 8.41
N GLY A 52 -0.10 -5.07 7.11
CA GLY A 52 0.57 -5.96 6.17
C GLY A 52 0.04 -7.40 6.15
N ILE A 53 -1.07 -7.70 6.85
CA ILE A 53 -1.74 -9.00 6.82
C ILE A 53 -3.17 -8.83 6.29
N CYS A 54 -3.57 -9.72 5.38
CA CYS A 54 -4.93 -9.69 4.84
C CYS A 54 -5.94 -10.24 5.87
N PRO A 55 -7.05 -9.54 6.16
CA PRO A 55 -8.03 -9.99 7.16
C PRO A 55 -8.82 -11.24 6.75
N ASN A 56 -8.86 -11.57 5.46
CA ASN A 56 -9.62 -12.73 4.96
C ASN A 56 -8.76 -13.99 4.90
N CYS A 57 -7.55 -13.88 4.34
CA CYS A 57 -6.68 -15.05 4.11
C CYS A 57 -5.46 -15.12 5.04
N HIS A 58 -5.36 -14.21 6.02
CA HIS A 58 -4.23 -14.06 6.96
C HIS A 58 -2.85 -14.07 6.30
N THR A 59 -2.80 -13.73 5.01
CA THR A 59 -1.57 -13.80 4.23
C THR A 59 -0.85 -12.47 4.40
N GLN A 60 0.39 -12.53 4.85
CA GLN A 60 1.25 -11.36 4.90
C GLN A 60 1.55 -10.88 3.48
N PHE A 61 1.01 -9.72 3.09
CA PHE A 61 1.16 -9.11 1.77
C PHE A 61 2.15 -7.95 1.76
N ALA A 62 2.44 -7.36 2.92
CA ALA A 62 3.43 -6.28 3.04
C ALA A 62 4.25 -6.41 4.32
N ARG A 63 5.39 -5.74 4.34
CA ARG A 63 6.24 -5.56 5.53
C ARG A 63 6.42 -4.09 5.82
N ASP A 64 6.51 -3.74 7.10
CA ASP A 64 6.83 -2.39 7.52
C ASP A 64 8.30 -2.08 7.20
N THR A 65 8.56 -0.93 6.56
CA THR A 65 9.91 -0.46 6.29
C THR A 65 9.96 1.06 6.37
N LEU A 66 11.10 1.60 6.79
CA LEU A 66 11.36 3.02 6.65
C LEU A 66 11.98 3.30 5.28
N VAL A 67 11.27 4.07 4.46
CA VAL A 67 11.77 4.55 3.16
C VAL A 67 12.08 6.03 3.30
N ARG A 68 13.38 6.39 3.31
CA ARG A 68 13.86 7.77 3.47
C ARG A 68 13.35 8.45 4.75
N GLY A 69 13.28 7.70 5.85
CA GLY A 69 12.80 8.19 7.15
C GLY A 69 11.28 8.35 7.25
N THR A 70 10.51 7.92 6.24
CA THR A 70 9.04 7.89 6.29
C THR A 70 8.55 6.44 6.36
N PRO A 71 7.59 6.13 7.24
CA PRO A 71 7.03 4.78 7.34
C PRO A 71 6.28 4.39 6.07
N ALA A 72 6.62 3.23 5.53
CA ALA A 72 6.04 2.69 4.31
C ALA A 72 5.91 1.17 4.36
N PHE A 73 4.81 0.67 3.86
CA PHE A 73 4.61 -0.75 3.61
C PHE A 73 5.30 -1.15 2.29
N LYS A 74 6.29 -2.05 2.39
CA LYS A 74 6.91 -2.67 1.22
C LYS A 74 6.12 -3.92 0.87
N ILE A 75 5.46 -3.90 -0.28
CA ILE A 75 4.65 -5.01 -0.76
C ILE A 75 5.56 -6.19 -1.08
N ILE A 76 5.15 -7.38 -0.66
CA ILE A 76 5.78 -8.65 -1.01
C ILE A 76 5.28 -9.04 -2.40
N GLY A 77 6.19 -9.31 -3.33
CA GLY A 77 5.88 -9.49 -4.75
C GLY A 77 4.75 -10.51 -5.01
N ASN A 78 3.87 -10.19 -5.97
CA ASN A 78 2.69 -10.96 -6.33
C ASN A 78 1.64 -11.18 -5.22
N LYS A 79 1.74 -10.54 -4.04
CA LYS A 79 0.73 -10.70 -2.98
C LYS A 79 -0.35 -9.63 -2.95
N ALA A 80 -0.11 -8.48 -3.59
CA ALA A 80 -1.10 -7.42 -3.72
C ALA A 80 -1.24 -6.99 -5.20
N ILE A 81 -2.46 -6.67 -5.60
CA ILE A 81 -2.83 -6.15 -6.91
C ILE A 81 -3.25 -4.69 -6.71
N CYS A 82 -2.76 -3.79 -7.56
CA CYS A 82 -3.30 -2.44 -7.66
C CYS A 82 -4.31 -2.38 -8.82
N LYS A 83 -5.53 -1.93 -8.53
CA LYS A 83 -6.57 -1.68 -9.53
C LYS A 83 -6.88 -0.19 -9.63
#